data_AF-A0A1M5CKZ3-F1
#
_entry.id   AF-A0A1M5CKZ3-F1
#
_cell.length_a   1.000
_cell.length_b   1.000
_cell.length_c   1.000
_cell.angle_alpha   90.00
_cell.angle_beta   90.00
_cell.angle_gamma   90.00
#
_symmetry.space_group_name_H-M   'P 1'
#
loop_
_entity.id
_entity.type
_entity.pdbx_description
1 polymer ?
#
loop_
_entity_poly.entity_id
_entity_poly.type
_entity_poly.pdbx_seq_one_letter_code
_entity_poly.pdbx_strand_id
1 'polypeptide(L)' 'MENNKLGLSAVSLGILAISITTYLSKHIYITDFLQGMFDGMGIGLGIIGLIIMLRKSIKKDY' A
#
# COMPACT_ATOMS: atom_id res chain seq x y z
N MET A 1 -0.03 -17.41 -11.40
CA MET A 1 -1.14 -16.44 -11.15
C MET A 1 -0.98 -15.70 -9.83
N GLU A 2 -0.29 -16.29 -8.84
CA GLU A 2 -0.04 -15.77 -7.49
C GLU A 2 0.61 -14.38 -7.40
N ASN A 3 1.65 -14.07 -8.19
CA ASN A 3 2.34 -12.78 -8.03
C ASN A 3 1.45 -11.56 -8.31
N ASN A 4 0.42 -11.72 -9.15
CA ASN A 4 -0.55 -10.63 -9.39
C ASN A 4 -1.51 -10.45 -8.22
N LYS A 5 -1.84 -11.54 -7.51
CA LYS A 5 -2.63 -11.48 -6.26
C LYS A 5 -1.81 -10.87 -5.13
N LEU A 6 -0.52 -11.17 -5.06
CA LEU A 6 0.39 -10.57 -4.07
C LEU A 6 0.56 -9.06 -4.29
N GLY A 7 0.75 -8.62 -5.54
CA GLY A 7 0.81 -7.20 -5.87
C GLY A 7 -0.49 -6.46 -5.56
N LEU A 8 -1.64 -7.05 -5.94
CA LEU A 8 -2.95 -6.49 -5.60
C LEU A 8 -3.19 -6.44 -4.08
N SER A 9 -2.77 -7.48 -3.36
CA SER A 9 -2.87 -7.54 -1.89
C SER A 9 -2.05 -6.44 -1.23
N ALA A 10 -0.82 -6.20 -1.71
CA ALA A 10 0.04 -5.14 -1.20
C ALA A 10 -0.54 -3.74 -1.45
N VAL A 11 -1.12 -3.50 -2.63
CA VAL A 11 -1.83 -2.25 -2.94
C VAL A 11 -3.04 -2.06 -2.03
N SER A 12 -3.86 -3.10 -1.88
CA SER A 12 -5.03 -3.05 -1.00
C SER A 12 -4.65 -2.79 0.46
N LEU A 13 -3.59 -3.44 0.98
CA LEU A 13 -3.08 -3.21 2.32
C LEU A 13 -2.59 -1.77 2.51
N GLY A 14 -1.91 -1.21 1.50
CA GLY A 14 -1.48 0.19 1.53
C GLY A 14 -2.66 1.17 1.63
N ILE A 15 -3.70 0.97 0.81
CA ILE A 15 -4.93 1.79 0.84
C ILE A 15 -5.63 1.68 2.20
N LEU A 16 -5.71 0.45 2.74
CA LEU A 16 -6.38 0.17 3.99
C LEU A 16 -5.63 0.82 5.17
N ALA A 17 -4.30 0.78 5.18
CA ALA A 17 -3.46 1.43 6.17
C ALA A 17 -3.64 2.96 6.17
N ILE A 18 -3.64 3.61 4.99
CA ILE A 18 -3.88 5.06 4.87
C ILE A 18 -5.28 5.42 5.36
N SER A 19 -6.29 4.65 4.96
CA SER A 19 -7.70 4.91 5.32
C SER A 19 -7.94 4.77 6.82
N ILE A 20 -7.39 3.70 7.43
CA ILE A 20 -7.46 3.46 8.88
C ILE A 20 -6.77 4.61 9.62
N THR A 21 -5.54 4.97 9.22
CA THR A 21 -4.78 6.05 9.86
C THR A 21 -5.51 7.38 9.75
N THR A 22 -6.08 7.71 8.59
CA THR A 22 -6.86 8.93 8.38
C THR A 22 -8.13 8.96 9.23
N TYR A 23 -8.82 7.82 9.36
CA TYR A 23 -10.00 7.69 10.21
C TYR A 23 -9.63 7.85 11.68
N LEU A 24 -8.62 7.11 12.14
CA LEU A 24 -8.15 7.17 13.52
C LEU A 24 -7.57 8.55 13.87
N SER A 25 -6.88 9.24 12.97
CA SER A 25 -6.42 10.64 13.16
C SER A 25 -7.58 11.60 13.48
N LYS A 26 -8.76 11.35 12.92
CA LYS A 26 -9.96 12.16 13.19
C LYS A 26 -10.68 11.79 14.49
N HIS A 27 -10.50 10.56 14.98
CA HIS A 27 -11.24 10.02 16.14
C HIS A 27 -10.39 9.84 17.40
N ILE A 28 -9.07 9.74 17.24
CA ILE A 28 -8.06 9.57 18.28
C ILE A 28 -6.98 10.61 18.01
N TYR A 29 -6.46 11.23 19.06
CA TYR A 29 -5.36 12.19 18.96
C TYR A 29 -4.07 11.45 18.56
N ILE A 30 -3.93 11.16 17.27
CA ILE A 30 -2.70 10.62 16.67
C ILE A 30 -1.80 11.81 16.38
N THR A 31 -0.53 11.69 16.74
CA THR A 31 0.45 12.73 16.42
C THR A 31 0.66 12.79 14.90
N ASP A 32 0.83 14.01 14.36
CA ASP A 32 1.12 14.23 12.94
C ASP A 32 2.29 13.38 12.44
N PHE A 33 3.25 13.09 13.32
CA PHE A 33 4.37 12.19 13.07
C PHE A 33 3.93 10.74 12.78
N LEU A 34 3.04 10.18 13.63
CA LEU A 34 2.52 8.82 13.43
C LEU A 34 1.66 8.75 12.16
N GLN A 35 0.84 9.76 11.93
CA GLN A 35 0.04 9.84 10.70
C GLN A 35 0.93 9.83 9.45
N GLY A 36 1.96 10.68 9.40
CA GLY A 36 2.90 10.73 8.29
C GLY A 36 3.67 9.41 8.10
N MET A 37 4.01 8.71 9.19
CA MET A 37 4.70 7.42 9.13
C MET A 37 3.81 6.34 8.49
N PHE A 38 2.54 6.25 8.88
CA PHE A 38 1.61 5.28 8.30
C PHE A 38 1.23 5.62 6.86
N ASP A 39 1.06 6.90 6.53
CA ASP A 39 0.81 7.35 5.16
C ASP A 39 1.99 6.99 4.25
N GLY A 40 3.22 7.23 4.72
CA GLY A 40 4.45 6.82 4.03
C GLY A 40 4.54 5.31 3.81
N MET A 41 4.21 4.50 4.83
CA MET A 41 4.16 3.05 4.70
C MET A 41 3.11 2.58 3.69
N GLY A 42 1.92 3.18 3.70
CA GLY A 42 0.84 2.84 2.77
C GLY A 42 1.20 3.16 1.32
N ILE A 43 1.80 4.32 1.08
CA ILE A 43 2.32 4.71 -0.24
C ILE A 43 3.43 3.74 -0.68
N GLY A 44 4.37 3.42 0.21
CA GLY A 44 5.45 2.47 -0.07
C GLY A 44 4.95 1.09 -0.47
N LEU A 45 3.96 0.55 0.25
CA LEU A 45 3.32 -0.72 -0.09
C LEU A 45 2.58 -0.67 -1.43
N GLY A 46 1.93 0.45 -1.74
CA GLY A 46 1.29 0.69 -3.04
C GLY A 46 2.28 0.64 -4.20
N ILE A 47 3.42 1.31 -4.05
CA ILE A 47 4.51 1.32 -5.05
C ILE A 47 5.09 -0.09 -5.23
N ILE A 48 5.40 -0.79 -4.13
CA ILE A 48 5.93 -2.16 -4.18
C ILE A 48 4.93 -3.11 -4.86
N GLY A 49 3.63 -3.00 -4.52
CA GLY A 49 2.58 -3.80 -5.14
C GLY A 49 2.46 -3.57 -6.64
N LEU A 50 2.51 -2.31 -7.09
CA LEU A 50 2.55 -1.94 -8.51
C LEU A 50 3.78 -2.50 -9.23
N ILE A 51 4.97 -2.39 -8.62
CA ILE A 51 6.21 -2.94 -9.18
C ILE A 51 6.09 -4.47 -9.37
N ILE A 52 5.53 -5.18 -8.41
CA ILE A 52 5.32 -6.64 -8.50
C ILE A 52 4.38 -6.99 -9.65
N MET A 53 3.29 -6.23 -9.83
CA MET A 53 2.34 -6.43 -10.94
C MET A 53 2.99 -6.13 -12.30
N LEU A 54 3.72 -5.02 -12.42
CA LEU A 54 4.40 -4.61 -13.65
C LEU A 54 5.52 -5.58 -14.05
N ARG A 55 6.33 -6.04 -13.09
CA ARG A 55 7.41 -6.99 -13.33
C ARG A 55 6.89 -8.30 -13.92
N LYS A 56 5.66 -8.71 -13.59
CA LYS A 56 5.03 -9.90 -14.17
C LYS A 56 4.54 -9.65 -15.60
N SER A 57 4.00 -8.47 -15.90
CA SER A 57 3.55 -8.14 -17.27
C SER A 57 4.72 -8.24 -18.25
N ILE A 58 5.84 -7.61 -17.91
CA ILE A 58 7.06 -7.62 -18.73
C ILE A 58 7.61 -9.04 -18.91
N LYS A 59 7.51 -9.90 -17.90
CA LYS A 59 8.03 -11.28 -17.95
C LYS A 59 7.12 -12.26 -18.69
N LYS A 60 5.91 -11.85 -19.06
CA LYS A 60 4.94 -12.69 -19.78
C LYS A 60 5.02 -12.51 -21.30
N ASP A 61 5.72 -11.46 -21.74
CA ASP A 61 5.91 -11.08 -23.15
C ASP A 61 7.27 -11.54 -23.72
N TYR A 62 8.03 -12.33 -22.96
CA TYR A 62 9.24 -13.05 -23.36
C TYR A 62 9.05 -14.56 -23.15
#